data_AF-A0A3N8AB98-F1
#
_entry.id   AF-A0A3N8AB98-F1
#
_cell.length_a   1.000
_cell.length_b   1.000
_cell.length_c   1.000
_cell.angle_alpha   90.00
_cell.angle_beta   90.00
_cell.angle_gamma   90.00
#
_symmetry.space_group_name_H-M   'P 1'
#
loop_
_entity.id
_entity.type
_entity.pdbx_description
1 polymer ?
#
loop_
_entity_poly.entity_id
_entity_poly.type
_entity_poly.pdbx_seq_one_letter_code
_entity_poly.pdbx_strand_id
1 'polypeptide(L)' 'MDHHRRSMLDATLERLGREKGNLREIAKATGVPYSTLAKISSGAVTDPRVSTVQALHDYFDGRPKRATESAS' A
#
# COMPACT_ATOMS: atom_id res chain seq x y z
N MET A 1 17.98 4.81 16.91
CA MET A 1 16.95 4.09 16.13
C MET A 1 15.56 4.61 16.48
N ASP A 2 15.43 5.93 16.66
CA ASP A 2 14.43 6.79 16.01
C ASP A 2 13.07 6.12 15.71
N HIS A 3 12.25 5.99 16.75
CA HIS A 3 10.83 5.77 16.60
C HIS A 3 10.16 6.98 15.88
N HIS A 4 9.29 6.69 14.91
CA HIS A 4 8.01 7.38 14.71
C HIS A 4 7.97 8.79 14.11
N ARG A 5 8.69 9.05 13.01
CA ARG A 5 8.04 9.82 11.93
C ARG A 5 7.56 8.82 10.90
N ARG A 6 6.28 8.41 11.01
CA ARG A 6 5.64 7.53 10.03
C ARG A 6 5.73 8.22 8.68
N SER A 7 6.70 7.80 7.88
CA SER A 7 6.87 8.36 6.54
C SER A 7 5.66 7.95 5.71
N MET A 8 5.27 8.79 4.75
CA MET A 8 4.23 8.46 3.78
C MET A 8 4.49 7.07 3.16
N LEU A 9 5.76 6.75 2.91
CA LEU A 9 6.21 5.44 2.46
C LEU A 9 5.80 4.34 3.44
N ASP A 10 6.21 4.43 4.70
CA ASP A 10 5.95 3.42 5.73
C ASP A 10 4.44 3.16 5.93
N ALA A 11 3.65 4.24 6.04
CA ALA A 11 2.20 4.13 6.15
C ALA A 11 1.56 3.45 4.94
N THR A 12 2.04 3.79 3.73
CA THR A 12 1.54 3.22 2.47
C THR A 12 1.92 1.75 2.33
N LEU A 13 3.16 1.38 2.68
CA LEU A 13 3.63 0.01 2.65
C LEU A 13 2.87 -0.87 3.65
N GLU A 14 2.67 -0.39 4.89
CA GLU A 14 1.87 -1.11 5.88
C GLU A 14 0.44 -1.33 5.38
N ARG A 15 -0.17 -0.30 4.79
CA ARG A 15 -1.53 -0.39 4.24
C ARG A 15 -1.61 -1.37 3.07
N LEU A 16 -0.65 -1.32 2.16
CA LEU A 16 -0.55 -2.27 1.03
C LEU A 16 -0.32 -3.72 1.51
N GLY A 17 0.43 -3.90 2.59
CA GLY A 17 0.63 -5.21 3.23
C GLY A 17 -0.66 -5.82 3.79
N ARG A 18 -1.60 -4.98 4.27
CA ARG A 18 -2.92 -5.41 4.75
C ARG A 18 -3.91 -5.73 3.63
N GLU A 19 -3.71 -5.17 2.43
CA GLU A 19 -4.62 -5.30 1.28
C GLU A 19 -4.12 -6.34 0.24
N LYS A 20 -3.36 -7.36 0.68
CA LYS A 20 -2.83 -8.45 -0.18
C LYS A 20 -3.89 -9.15 -1.03
N GLY A 21 -5.12 -9.26 -0.53
CA GLY A 21 -6.25 -9.83 -1.28
C GLY A 21 -6.77 -8.94 -2.43
N ASN A 22 -6.45 -7.64 -2.40
CA ASN A 22 -7.04 -6.64 -3.29
C ASN A 22 -6.03 -6.05 -4.30
N LEU A 23 -4.84 -6.63 -4.42
CA LEU A 23 -3.77 -6.10 -5.28
C LEU A 23 -4.19 -5.92 -6.75
N ARG A 24 -5.11 -6.76 -7.26
CA ARG A 24 -5.64 -6.63 -8.63
C ARG A 24 -6.46 -5.35 -8.82
N GLU A 25 -7.30 -5.02 -7.84
CA GLU A 25 -8.13 -3.81 -7.87
C GLU A 25 -7.30 -2.55 -7.64
N ILE A 26 -6.31 -2.63 -6.75
CA ILE A 26 -5.34 -1.55 -6.52
C ILE A 26 -4.54 -1.28 -7.80
N ALA A 27 -4.09 -2.33 -8.51
CA ALA A 27 -3.36 -2.17 -9.76
C ALA A 27 -4.17 -1.41 -10.83
N LYS A 28 -5.44 -1.78 -11.00
CA LYS A 28 -6.34 -1.09 -11.95
C LYS A 28 -6.55 0.38 -11.59
N ALA A 29 -6.76 0.66 -10.31
CA ALA A 29 -7.10 2.00 -9.86
C ALA A 29 -5.90 2.95 -9.78
N THR A 30 -4.71 2.43 -9.50
CA THR A 30 -3.48 3.23 -9.36
C THR A 30 -2.66 3.30 -10.66
N GLY A 31 -2.94 2.41 -11.62
CA GLY A 31 -2.09 2.21 -12.80
C GLY A 31 -0.75 1.54 -12.49
N VAL A 32 -0.48 1.18 -11.22
CA VAL A 32 0.74 0.48 -10.84
C VAL A 32 0.62 -1.00 -11.22
N PRO A 33 1.63 -1.60 -11.90
CA PRO A 33 1.56 -3.00 -12.29
C PRO A 33 1.35 -3.94 -11.09
N TYR A 34 0.48 -4.94 -11.25
CA TYR A 34 0.23 -5.96 -10.22
C TYR A 34 1.53 -6.61 -9.72
N SER A 35 2.46 -6.93 -10.63
CA SER A 35 3.75 -7.53 -10.26
C SER A 35 4.56 -6.62 -9.33
N THR A 36 4.53 -5.30 -9.54
CA THR A 36 5.16 -4.32 -8.66
C THR A 36 4.49 -4.31 -7.29
N LEU A 37 3.15 -4.28 -7.25
CA LEU A 37 2.41 -4.32 -5.98
C LEU A 37 2.67 -5.61 -5.21
N ALA A 38 2.72 -6.77 -5.88
CA ALA A 38 3.02 -8.05 -5.27
C ALA A 38 4.43 -8.08 -4.66
N LYS A 39 5.43 -7.52 -5.36
CA LYS A 39 6.81 -7.41 -4.87
C LYS A 39 6.91 -6.49 -3.66
N ILE A 40 6.27 -5.32 -3.71
CA ILE A 40 6.25 -4.37 -2.59
C ILE A 40 5.53 -4.98 -1.38
N SER A 41 4.35 -5.57 -1.59
CA SER A 41 3.56 -6.20 -0.51
C SER A 41 4.24 -7.42 0.11
N SER A 42 5.10 -8.10 -0.64
CA SER A 42 5.94 -9.21 -0.15
C SER A 42 7.27 -8.73 0.47
N GLY A 43 7.58 -7.43 0.44
CA GLY A 43 8.85 -6.88 0.93
C GLY A 43 10.06 -7.12 0.02
N ALA A 44 9.86 -7.63 -1.20
CA ALA A 44 10.93 -7.84 -2.17
C ALA A 44 11.45 -6.52 -2.79
N VAL A 45 10.69 -5.44 -2.65
CA VAL A 45 11.08 -4.08 -3.04
C VAL A 45 11.03 -3.21 -1.80
N THR A 46 12.19 -2.76 -1.35
CA THR A 46 12.38 -1.92 -0.16
C THR A 46 12.44 -0.42 -0.48
N ASP A 47 12.80 -0.06 -1.71
CA ASP A 47 12.88 1.32 -2.18
C ASP A 47 12.03 1.52 -3.46
N PRO A 48 10.69 1.62 -3.33
CA PRO A 48 9.83 1.94 -4.46
C PRO A 48 9.99 3.40 -4.87
N ARG A 49 9.83 3.68 -6.18
CA ARG A 49 9.84 5.05 -6.71
C ARG A 49 8.78 5.92 -6.03
N VAL A 50 9.10 7.18 -5.78
CA VAL A 50 8.19 8.16 -5.14
C VAL A 50 6.84 8.24 -5.85
N SER A 51 6.79 8.22 -7.19
CA SER A 51 5.53 8.22 -7.94
C SER A 51 4.62 7.01 -7.64
N THR A 52 5.20 5.85 -7.39
CA THR A 52 4.46 4.65 -6.98
C THR A 52 3.89 4.82 -5.58
N VAL A 53 4.69 5.35 -4.66
CA VAL A 53 4.28 5.62 -3.28
C VAL A 53 3.14 6.62 -3.26
N GLN A 54 3.26 7.71 -4.02
CA GLN A 54 2.24 8.74 -4.12
C GLN A 54 0.93 8.19 -4.69
N ALA A 55 0.95 7.46 -5.82
CA ALA A 55 -0.26 6.86 -6.39
C ALA A 55 -0.97 5.90 -5.42
N LEU A 56 -0.21 5.14 -4.65
CA LEU A 56 -0.75 4.26 -3.62
C LEU A 56 -1.30 5.06 -2.43
N HIS A 57 -0.59 6.08 -1.99
CA HIS A 57 -1.03 6.97 -0.92
C HIS A 57 -2.34 7.66 -1.29
N ASP A 58 -2.44 8.29 -2.46
CA ASP A 58 -3.67 8.90 -2.97
C ASP A 58 -4.84 7.91 -3.04
N TYR A 59 -4.58 6.68 -3.49
CA TYR A 59 -5.60 5.62 -3.50
C TYR A 59 -6.10 5.26 -2.09
N PHE A 60 -5.24 5.33 -1.08
CA PHE A 60 -5.60 5.00 0.30
C PHE A 60 -6.13 6.19 1.11
N ASP A 61 -5.69 7.42 0.84
CA ASP A 61 -6.09 8.63 1.55
C ASP A 61 -7.59 8.87 1.45
N GLY A 62 -8.17 8.67 0.26
CA GLY A 62 -9.60 8.76 0.02
C GLY A 62 -10.43 7.56 0.46
N ARG A 63 -9.84 6.53 1.10
CA ARG A 63 -10.56 5.32 1.52
C ARG A 63 -10.46 5.12 3.03
N PRO A 64 -11.58 4.84 3.72
CA PRO A 64 -11.50 4.45 5.12
C PRO A 64 -10.58 3.24 5.21
N LYS A 65 -9.72 3.23 6.25
CA LYS A 65 -9.00 2.02 6.60
C LYS A 65 -10.06 0.96 6.79
N ARG A 66 -10.20 0.01 5.86
CA ARG A 66 -11.03 -1.18 6.07
C ARG A 66 -10.50 -1.80 7.36
N ALA A 67 -11.18 -1.46 8.44
CA ALA A 67 -11.15 -2.22 9.65
C ALA A 67 -11.58 -3.61 9.23
N THR A 68 -10.93 -4.59 9.82
CA THR A 68 -11.34 -5.98 9.77
C THR A 68 -12.71 -6.12 10.43
N GLU A 69 -13.75 -5.57 9.83
CA GLU A 69 -15.15 -5.78 10.18
C GLU A 69 -15.65 -6.95 9.33
N SER A 70 -15.14 -8.12 9.67
CA SER A 70 -15.94 -9.34 9.66
C SER A 70 -15.95 -9.85 11.10
N ALA A 71 -16.60 -9.07 11.96
CA ALA A 71 -17.34 -9.63 13.07
C ALA A 71 -18.76 -9.85 12.53
N SER A 72 -19.04 -11.06 12.07
CA SER A 72 -20.38 -11.67 11.95
C SER A 72 -20.19 -13.16 11.68
#